data_AF-A0A934VWK8-F1
#
_entry.id   AF-A0A934VWK8-F1
#
_cell.length_a   1.000
_cell.length_b   1.000
_cell.length_c   1.000
_cell.angle_alpha   90.00
_cell.angle_beta   90.00
_cell.angle_gamma   90.00
#
_symmetry.space_group_name_H-M   'P 1'
#
loop_
_entity.id
_entity.type
_entity.pdbx_description
1 polymer ?
#
loop_
_entity_poly.entity_id
_entity_poly.type
_entity_poly.pdbx_seq_one_letter_code
_entity_poly.pdbx_strand_id
1 'polypeptide(L)'
;MPLLQATACIIIDMKTYWKITLTYLIFGISWILITDLIAFGFSPDNKMFALVEVLKGWFYVFLSAAVIFYLTRNAFFKQAAAHEEKFAIYQNTIRGVHHIFLNYLNQMQLMTLEAERFPDFDSEALELSKSASAEAAEELMKLGEIEKISPENIESFVFRKMEQKPENVP
;
A
#
# COMPACT_ATOMS: atom_id res chain seq x y z
N MET A 1 -16.07 -5.91 17.19
CA MET A 1 -15.44 -7.11 16.60
C MET A 1 -14.28 -6.83 15.59
N PRO A 2 -13.42 -5.79 15.75
CA PRO A 2 -12.25 -5.56 14.87
C PRO A 2 -10.93 -6.19 15.37
N LEU A 3 -10.90 -6.67 16.63
CA LEU A 3 -9.69 -7.20 17.28
C LEU A 3 -9.19 -8.54 16.69
N LEU A 4 -10.07 -9.37 16.15
CA LEU A 4 -9.71 -10.67 15.57
C LEU A 4 -9.09 -10.57 14.16
N GLN A 5 -9.39 -9.49 13.42
CA GLN A 5 -8.88 -9.31 12.06
C GLN A 5 -7.47 -8.69 12.07
N ALA A 6 -7.18 -7.85 13.07
CA ALA A 6 -5.85 -7.28 13.30
C ALA A 6 -4.82 -8.35 13.71
N THR A 7 -5.19 -9.28 14.59
CA THR A 7 -4.29 -10.36 15.02
C THR A 7 -3.98 -11.34 13.90
N ALA A 8 -4.95 -11.67 13.04
CA ALA A 8 -4.74 -12.52 11.87
C ALA A 8 -3.77 -11.88 10.85
N CYS A 9 -3.86 -10.57 10.63
CA CYS A 9 -2.95 -9.83 9.75
C CYS A 9 -1.51 -9.84 10.29
N ILE A 10 -1.34 -9.62 11.60
CA ILE A 10 -0.03 -9.66 12.28
C ILE A 10 0.61 -11.05 12.20
N ILE A 11 -0.17 -12.13 12.37
CA ILE A 11 0.36 -13.50 12.34
C ILE A 11 0.85 -13.91 10.94
N ILE A 12 0.22 -13.41 9.87
CA ILE A 12 0.63 -13.69 8.49
C ILE A 12 1.95 -12.97 8.15
N ASP A 13 2.13 -11.72 8.59
CA ASP A 13 3.40 -10.99 8.45
C ASP A 13 4.52 -11.68 9.25
N MET A 14 4.24 -12.08 10.49
CA MET A 14 5.19 -12.73 11.40
C MET A 14 5.77 -14.05 10.86
N LYS A 15 5.01 -14.77 10.04
CA LYS A 15 5.42 -16.04 9.42
C LYS A 15 6.54 -15.87 8.37
N THR A 16 6.66 -14.69 7.78
CA THR A 16 7.70 -14.38 6.79
C THR A 16 8.98 -13.92 7.48
N TYR A 17 8.90 -13.01 8.46
CA TYR A 17 10.09 -12.55 9.19
C TYR A 17 10.73 -13.66 10.02
N TRP A 18 9.94 -14.53 10.67
CA TRP A 18 10.51 -15.61 11.49
C TRP A 18 11.33 -16.60 10.68
N LYS A 19 10.90 -16.93 9.45
CA LYS A 19 11.67 -17.83 8.56
C LYS A 19 13.02 -17.21 8.21
N ILE A 20 13.03 -15.92 7.93
CA ILE A 20 14.23 -15.17 7.58
C ILE A 20 15.21 -15.14 8.75
N THR A 21 14.72 -14.77 9.93
CA THR A 21 15.52 -14.73 11.16
C THR A 21 16.04 -16.11 11.53
N LEU A 22 15.22 -17.17 11.41
CA LEU A 22 15.62 -18.53 11.76
C LEU A 22 16.65 -19.11 10.78
N THR A 23 16.50 -18.87 9.47
CA THR A 23 17.52 -19.27 8.48
C THR A 23 18.83 -18.54 8.72
N TYR A 24 18.77 -17.24 9.00
CA TYR A 24 19.96 -16.45 9.32
C TYR A 24 20.64 -16.92 10.62
N LEU A 25 19.85 -17.23 11.64
CA LEU A 25 20.32 -17.74 12.93
C LEU A 25 21.00 -19.12 12.78
N ILE A 26 20.36 -20.08 12.10
CA ILE A 26 20.90 -21.43 11.91
C ILE A 26 22.17 -21.40 11.06
N PHE A 27 22.17 -20.58 10.00
CA PHE A 27 23.33 -20.43 9.13
C PHE A 27 24.49 -19.73 9.84
N GLY A 28 24.21 -18.68 10.63
CA GLY A 28 25.20 -18.00 11.46
C GLY A 28 25.81 -18.92 12.53
N ILE A 29 24.98 -19.69 13.24
CA ILE A 29 25.44 -20.63 14.27
C ILE A 29 26.26 -21.76 13.64
N SER A 30 25.78 -22.37 12.55
CA SER A 30 26.54 -23.42 11.85
C SER A 30 27.87 -22.89 11.32
N TRP A 31 27.90 -21.67 10.79
CA TRP A 31 29.12 -21.05 10.27
C TRP A 31 30.16 -20.86 11.38
N ILE A 32 29.76 -20.30 12.53
CA ILE A 32 30.64 -20.07 13.68
C ILE A 32 31.24 -21.40 14.18
N LEU A 33 30.41 -22.44 14.35
CA LEU A 33 30.85 -23.75 14.84
C LEU A 33 31.82 -24.44 13.87
N ILE A 34 31.53 -24.43 12.57
CA ILE A 34 32.40 -25.04 11.55
C ILE A 34 33.75 -24.31 11.48
N THR A 35 33.73 -22.98 11.53
CA THR A 35 34.96 -22.20 11.42
C THR A 35 35.79 -22.20 12.70
N ASP A 36 35.21 -22.37 13.89
CA ASP A 36 35.97 -22.59 15.13
C ASP A 36 36.67 -23.95 15.13
N LEU A 37 35.98 -24.99 14.63
CA LEU A 37 36.53 -26.34 14.53
C LEU A 37 37.73 -26.41 13.58
N ILE A 38 37.65 -25.72 12.43
CA ILE A 38 38.73 -25.67 11.45
C ILE A 38 39.92 -24.85 11.97
N ALA A 39 39.68 -23.73 12.67
CA ALA A 39 40.75 -22.90 13.24
C ALA A 39 41.58 -23.66 14.30
N PHE A 40 40.91 -24.48 15.13
CA PHE A 40 41.58 -25.30 16.14
C PHE A 40 42.41 -26.43 15.51
N GLY A 41 41.98 -26.97 14.36
CA GLY A 41 42.66 -28.07 13.67
C GLY A 41 43.88 -27.65 12.84
N PHE A 42 44.01 -26.38 12.46
CA PHE A 42 45.02 -25.92 11.49
C PHE A 42 46.23 -25.18 12.08
N SER A 43 46.28 -24.90 13.39
CA SER A 43 47.25 -23.91 13.92
C SER A 43 48.13 -24.43 15.07
N PRO A 44 49.36 -24.86 14.77
CA PRO A 44 50.43 -25.03 15.77
C PRO A 44 51.20 -23.72 16.09
N ASP A 45 51.03 -22.66 15.28
CA ASP A 45 51.90 -21.46 15.31
C ASP A 45 51.08 -20.16 15.38
N ASN A 46 51.47 -19.24 16.29
CA ASN A 46 50.65 -18.10 16.75
C ASN A 46 50.39 -17.02 15.68
N LYS A 47 51.25 -16.91 14.66
CA LYS A 47 51.12 -15.89 13.61
C LYS A 47 50.15 -16.29 12.50
N MET A 48 50.09 -17.57 12.16
CA MET A 48 49.11 -18.10 11.19
C MET A 48 47.69 -18.05 11.75
N PHE A 49 47.54 -18.24 13.06
CA PHE A 49 46.26 -18.14 13.77
C PHE A 49 45.59 -16.77 13.58
N ALA A 50 46.33 -15.68 13.81
CA ALA A 50 45.79 -14.32 13.71
C ALA A 50 45.32 -13.95 12.29
N LEU A 51 46.03 -14.40 11.24
CA LEU A 51 45.61 -14.16 9.85
C LEU A 51 44.33 -14.91 9.50
N VAL A 52 44.19 -16.15 9.98
CA VAL A 52 42.99 -16.97 9.77
C VAL A 52 41.78 -16.37 10.50
N GLU A 53 41.96 -15.84 11.71
CA GLU A 53 40.87 -15.19 12.47
C GLU A 53 40.37 -13.90 11.81
N VAL A 54 41.27 -13.04 11.29
CA VAL A 54 40.87 -11.79 10.62
C VAL A 54 40.14 -12.09 9.30
N LEU A 55 40.64 -13.03 8.50
CA LEU A 55 40.01 -13.44 7.25
C LEU A 55 38.60 -14.03 7.48
N LYS A 56 38.45 -14.81 8.56
CA LYS A 56 37.18 -15.38 9.02
C LYS A 56 36.17 -14.29 9.37
N GLY A 57 36.60 -13.26 10.10
CA GLY A 57 35.74 -12.12 10.48
C GLY A 57 35.24 -11.34 9.26
N TRP A 58 36.12 -11.06 8.31
CA TRP A 58 35.75 -10.35 7.07
C TRP A 58 34.80 -11.18 6.20
N PHE A 59 35.02 -12.49 6.10
CA PHE A 59 34.12 -13.38 5.38
C PHE A 59 32.74 -13.43 6.03
N TYR A 60 32.65 -13.46 7.36
CA TYR A 60 31.38 -13.42 8.08
C TYR A 60 30.60 -12.12 7.84
N VAL A 61 31.27 -10.97 7.89
CA VAL A 61 30.64 -9.66 7.62
C VAL A 61 30.16 -9.56 6.18
N PHE A 62 30.95 -10.05 5.21
CA PHE A 62 30.55 -10.07 3.81
C PHE A 62 29.36 -11.00 3.56
N LEU A 63 29.40 -12.21 4.14
CA LEU A 63 28.35 -13.21 3.98
C LEU A 63 27.04 -12.77 4.65
N SER A 64 27.11 -12.18 5.84
CA SER A 64 25.95 -11.59 6.52
C SER A 64 25.33 -10.46 5.71
N ALA A 65 26.15 -9.52 5.23
CA ALA A 65 25.67 -8.42 4.39
C ALA A 65 25.02 -8.92 3.09
N ALA A 66 25.60 -9.93 2.43
CA ALA A 66 25.04 -10.52 1.22
C ALA A 66 23.70 -11.22 1.47
N VAL A 67 23.58 -11.96 2.57
CA VAL A 67 22.33 -12.64 2.96
C VAL A 67 21.24 -11.61 3.29
N ILE A 68 21.56 -10.60 4.11
CA ILE A 68 20.61 -9.51 4.45
C ILE A 68 20.18 -8.79 3.17
N PHE A 69 21.12 -8.43 2.30
CA PHE A 69 20.80 -7.77 1.04
C PHE A 69 19.87 -8.60 0.15
N TYR A 70 20.12 -9.90 0.01
CA TYR A 70 19.29 -10.80 -0.79
C TYR A 70 17.87 -10.93 -0.22
N LEU A 71 17.76 -11.08 1.09
CA LEU A 71 16.49 -11.17 1.83
C LEU A 71 15.66 -9.91 1.70
N THR A 72 16.29 -8.76 1.96
CA THR A 72 15.68 -7.44 1.86
C THR A 72 15.19 -7.21 0.44
N ARG A 73 16.02 -7.48 -0.58
CA ARG A 73 15.64 -7.32 -1.98
C ARG A 73 14.41 -8.15 -2.34
N ASN A 74 14.36 -9.43 -1.98
CA ASN A 74 13.22 -10.29 -2.30
C ASN A 74 11.92 -9.85 -1.59
N ALA A 75 12.02 -9.36 -0.35
CA ALA A 75 10.87 -8.82 0.38
C ALA A 75 10.33 -7.54 -0.28
N PHE A 76 11.22 -6.62 -0.67
CA PHE A 76 10.84 -5.39 -1.36
C PHE A 76 10.19 -5.65 -2.71
N PHE A 77 10.73 -6.57 -3.52
CA PHE A 77 10.14 -6.90 -4.83
C PHE A 77 8.73 -7.51 -4.70
N LYS A 78 8.50 -8.36 -3.69
CA LYS A 78 7.16 -8.92 -3.43
C LYS A 78 6.16 -7.87 -2.96
N GLN A 79 6.59 -6.94 -2.10
CA GLN A 79 5.74 -5.84 -1.67
C GLN A 79 5.42 -4.89 -2.82
N ALA A 80 6.42 -4.51 -3.63
CA ALA A 80 6.22 -3.62 -4.78
C ALA A 80 5.16 -4.16 -5.76
N ALA A 81 5.26 -5.45 -6.12
CA ALA A 81 4.26 -6.08 -6.98
C ALA A 81 2.86 -6.10 -6.36
N ALA A 82 2.76 -6.38 -5.05
CA ALA A 82 1.48 -6.38 -4.34
C ALA A 82 0.87 -4.96 -4.19
N HIS A 83 1.68 -3.91 -4.16
CA HIS A 83 1.22 -2.53 -4.16
C HIS A 83 0.70 -2.11 -5.52
N GLU A 84 1.37 -2.51 -6.59
CA GLU A 84 0.98 -2.20 -7.97
C GLU A 84 -0.37 -2.86 -8.33
N GLU A 85 -0.56 -4.13 -7.97
CA GLU A 85 -1.83 -4.83 -8.19
C GLU A 85 -3.00 -4.16 -7.46
N LYS A 86 -2.80 -3.78 -6.18
CA LYS A 86 -3.82 -3.08 -5.39
C LYS A 86 -4.19 -1.72 -6.00
N PHE A 87 -3.20 -1.00 -6.51
CA PHE A 87 -3.43 0.29 -7.14
C PHE A 87 -4.19 0.15 -8.47
N ALA A 88 -3.84 -0.86 -9.28
CA ALA A 88 -4.55 -1.16 -10.52
C ALA A 88 -6.02 -1.55 -10.27
N ILE A 89 -6.30 -2.38 -9.26
CA ILE A 89 -7.67 -2.76 -8.86
C ILE A 89 -8.45 -1.53 -8.38
N TYR A 90 -7.82 -0.69 -7.56
CA TYR A 90 -8.43 0.56 -7.08
C TYR A 90 -8.82 1.48 -8.23
N GLN A 91 -7.90 1.74 -9.17
CA GLN A 91 -8.18 2.57 -10.35
C GLN A 91 -9.33 2.03 -11.19
N ASN A 92 -9.35 0.72 -11.45
CA ASN A 92 -10.43 0.10 -12.22
C ASN A 92 -11.78 0.19 -11.49
N THR A 93 -11.78 0.08 -10.16
CA THR A 93 -12.99 0.24 -9.34
C THR A 93 -13.53 1.67 -9.43
N ILE A 94 -12.67 2.69 -9.26
CA ILE A 94 -13.07 4.10 -9.32
C ILE A 94 -13.61 4.46 -10.72
N ARG A 95 -12.93 4.01 -11.78
CA ARG A 95 -13.40 4.20 -13.15
C ARG A 95 -14.76 3.53 -13.38
N GLY A 96 -14.95 2.32 -12.86
CA GLY A 96 -16.24 1.62 -12.91
C GLY A 96 -17.36 2.38 -12.17
N VAL A 97 -17.08 2.85 -10.96
CA VAL A 97 -18.01 3.67 -10.16
C VAL A 97 -18.40 4.95 -10.90
N HIS A 98 -17.43 5.63 -11.53
CA HIS A 98 -17.68 6.82 -12.33
C HIS A 98 -18.66 6.53 -13.49
N HIS A 99 -18.45 5.45 -14.24
CA HIS A 99 -19.38 5.04 -15.29
C HIS A 99 -20.79 4.70 -14.76
N ILE A 100 -20.89 4.04 -13.60
CA ILE A 100 -22.18 3.73 -12.97
C ILE A 100 -22.93 5.01 -12.61
N PHE A 101 -22.25 5.99 -12.03
CA PHE A 101 -22.87 7.26 -11.67
C PHE A 101 -23.34 8.06 -12.88
N LEU A 102 -22.55 8.12 -13.95
CA LEU A 102 -22.98 8.76 -15.20
C LEU A 102 -24.22 8.08 -15.78
N ASN A 103 -24.25 6.75 -15.78
CA ASN A 103 -25.43 6.01 -16.23
C ASN A 103 -26.66 6.30 -15.35
N TYR A 104 -26.48 6.37 -14.03
CA TYR A 104 -27.55 6.72 -13.10
C TYR A 104 -28.06 8.15 -13.33
N LEU A 105 -27.17 9.12 -13.54
CA LEU A 105 -27.56 10.50 -13.85
C LEU A 105 -28.39 10.60 -15.12
N ASN A 106 -27.99 9.88 -16.18
CA ASN A 106 -28.78 9.84 -17.42
C ASN A 106 -30.20 9.30 -17.17
N GLN A 107 -30.35 8.28 -16.31
CA GLN A 107 -31.67 7.75 -15.94
C GLN A 107 -32.50 8.75 -15.14
N MET A 108 -31.88 9.46 -14.19
CA MET A 108 -32.56 10.49 -13.40
C MET A 108 -33.04 11.63 -14.29
N GLN A 109 -32.22 12.10 -15.22
CA GLN A 109 -32.60 13.14 -16.18
C GLN A 109 -33.77 12.70 -17.07
N LEU A 110 -33.78 11.45 -17.53
CA LEU A 110 -34.92 10.91 -18.30
C LEU A 110 -36.20 10.90 -17.46
N MET A 111 -36.12 10.49 -16.20
CA MET A 111 -37.26 10.50 -15.28
C MET A 111 -37.78 11.93 -15.04
N THR A 112 -36.89 12.90 -14.86
CA THR A 112 -37.25 14.31 -14.73
C THR A 112 -37.97 14.83 -15.99
N LEU A 113 -37.50 14.45 -17.19
CA LEU A 113 -38.15 14.79 -18.46
C LEU A 113 -39.53 14.13 -18.61
N GLU A 114 -39.72 12.92 -18.09
CA GLU A 114 -41.05 12.29 -18.06
C GLU A 114 -41.98 12.98 -17.06
N ALA A 115 -41.49 13.33 -15.87
CA ALA A 115 -42.23 14.04 -14.84
C ALA A 115 -42.71 15.42 -15.33
N GLU A 116 -41.88 16.14 -16.10
CA GLU A 116 -42.25 17.40 -16.78
C GLU A 116 -43.48 17.31 -17.67
N ARG A 117 -43.75 16.13 -18.25
CA ARG A 117 -44.87 15.94 -19.18
C ARG A 117 -46.21 15.77 -18.46
N PHE A 118 -46.22 15.62 -17.14
CA PHE A 118 -47.43 15.50 -16.34
C PHE A 118 -47.86 16.88 -15.81
N PRO A 119 -49.03 17.40 -16.21
CA PRO A 119 -49.49 18.75 -15.81
C PRO A 119 -49.69 18.94 -14.31
N ASP A 120 -49.98 17.86 -13.58
CA ASP A 120 -50.27 17.87 -12.14
C ASP A 120 -49.04 17.53 -11.28
N PHE A 121 -47.85 17.39 -11.88
CA PHE A 121 -46.63 17.09 -11.13
C PHE A 121 -46.12 18.33 -10.40
N ASP A 122 -45.62 18.15 -9.18
CA ASP A 122 -45.13 19.27 -8.37
C ASP A 122 -43.90 19.92 -9.01
N SER A 123 -44.05 21.18 -9.39
CA SER A 123 -43.00 21.97 -10.04
C SER A 123 -41.82 22.24 -9.11
N GLU A 124 -42.02 22.29 -7.80
CA GLU A 124 -40.94 22.52 -6.83
C GLU A 124 -40.04 21.27 -6.71
N ALA A 125 -40.65 20.09 -6.55
CA ALA A 125 -39.93 18.82 -6.58
C ALA A 125 -39.17 18.59 -7.89
N LEU A 126 -39.74 19.04 -9.03
CA LEU A 126 -39.10 18.95 -10.33
C LEU A 126 -37.85 19.85 -10.44
N GLU A 127 -37.94 21.11 -10.02
CA GLU A 127 -36.79 22.03 -9.99
C GLU A 127 -35.69 21.57 -9.03
N LEU A 128 -36.07 21.01 -7.88
CA LEU A 128 -35.12 20.41 -6.93
C LEU A 128 -34.39 19.20 -7.56
N SER A 129 -35.12 18.34 -8.27
CA SER A 129 -34.54 17.18 -8.96
C SER A 129 -33.56 17.60 -10.07
N LYS A 130 -33.89 18.64 -10.85
CA LYS A 130 -33.02 19.19 -11.89
C LYS A 130 -31.73 19.77 -11.34
N SER A 131 -31.83 20.65 -10.34
CA SER A 131 -30.68 21.30 -9.72
C SER A 131 -29.75 20.28 -9.07
N ALA A 132 -30.29 19.32 -8.32
CA ALA A 132 -29.51 18.25 -7.72
C ALA A 132 -28.79 17.37 -8.76
N SER A 133 -29.46 17.03 -9.88
CA SER A 133 -28.85 16.24 -10.95
C SER A 133 -27.76 17.02 -11.69
N ALA A 134 -27.94 18.32 -11.88
CA ALA A 134 -26.95 19.20 -12.51
C ALA A 134 -25.70 19.38 -11.63
N GLU A 135 -25.89 19.60 -10.32
CA GLU A 135 -24.80 19.70 -9.35
C GLU A 135 -24.00 18.38 -9.28
N ALA A 136 -24.69 17.24 -9.18
CA ALA A 136 -24.05 15.92 -9.16
C ALA A 136 -23.26 15.64 -10.45
N ALA A 137 -23.78 16.06 -11.61
CA ALA A 137 -23.05 15.93 -12.89
C ALA A 137 -21.78 16.77 -12.90
N GLU A 138 -21.84 18.01 -12.40
CA GLU A 138 -20.69 18.91 -12.30
C GLU A 138 -19.61 18.36 -11.35
N GLU A 139 -20.01 17.86 -10.18
CA GLU A 139 -19.07 17.23 -9.24
C GLU A 139 -18.41 15.98 -9.83
N LEU A 140 -19.17 15.13 -10.53
CA LEU A 140 -18.61 13.94 -11.18
C LEU A 140 -17.65 14.30 -12.31
N MET A 141 -17.91 15.36 -13.08
CA MET A 141 -16.97 15.88 -14.08
C MET A 141 -15.67 16.36 -13.42
N LYS A 142 -15.77 17.14 -12.34
CA LYS A 142 -14.59 17.58 -11.55
C LYS A 142 -13.78 16.40 -11.03
N LEU A 143 -14.44 15.32 -10.60
CA LEU A 143 -13.77 14.10 -10.14
C LEU A 143 -13.12 13.31 -11.28
N GLY A 144 -13.74 13.28 -12.47
CA GLY A 144 -13.20 12.64 -13.67
C GLY A 144 -11.95 13.32 -14.22
N GLU A 145 -11.86 14.65 -14.10
CA GLU A 145 -10.68 15.44 -14.50
C GLU A 145 -9.45 15.19 -13.59
N ILE A 146 -9.64 14.63 -12.39
CA ILE A 146 -8.55 14.26 -11.46
C ILE A 146 -7.90 12.93 -11.88
N GLU A 147 -7.91 12.58 -13.17
CA GLU A 147 -7.41 11.31 -13.70
C GLU A 147 -5.91 11.04 -13.41
N LYS A 148 -5.17 12.03 -12.88
CA LYS A 148 -3.92 11.80 -12.16
C LYS A 148 -4.12 11.89 -10.64
N ILE A 149 -4.66 10.81 -10.08
CA ILE A 149 -4.48 10.48 -8.66
C ILE A 149 -3.00 10.07 -8.47
N SER A 150 -2.10 11.06 -8.54
CA SER A 150 -0.71 10.94 -8.10
C SER A 150 -0.71 10.97 -6.56
N PRO A 151 0.14 10.18 -5.88
CA PRO A 151 0.35 10.29 -4.44
C PRO A 151 0.51 11.74 -3.94
N GLU A 152 1.15 12.60 -4.75
CA GLU A 152 1.36 14.03 -4.45
C GLU A 152 0.05 14.84 -4.38
N ASN A 153 -0.97 14.46 -5.16
CA ASN A 153 -2.25 15.17 -5.19
C ASN A 153 -3.14 14.82 -3.98
N ILE A 154 -3.07 13.57 -3.50
CA ILE A 154 -3.87 13.12 -2.34
C ILE A 154 -3.41 13.81 -1.05
N GLU A 155 -2.10 13.93 -0.83
CA GLU A 155 -1.59 14.63 0.36
C GLU A 155 -2.02 16.10 0.35
N SER A 156 -1.91 16.80 -0.78
CA SER A 156 -2.34 18.20 -0.88
C SER A 156 -3.84 18.40 -0.62
N PHE A 157 -4.68 17.44 -0.99
CA PHE A 157 -6.14 17.53 -0.81
C PHE A 157 -6.58 17.20 0.61
N VAL A 158 -5.94 16.23 1.26
CA VAL A 158 -6.22 15.87 2.67
C VAL A 158 -5.75 16.98 3.62
N PHE A 159 -4.59 17.61 3.36
CA PHE A 159 -4.11 18.71 4.18
C PHE A 159 -4.85 20.04 3.92
N ARG A 160 -5.26 20.33 2.67
CA ARG A 160 -6.02 21.56 2.37
C ARG A 160 -7.40 21.59 3.02
N LYS A 161 -8.10 20.45 3.16
CA LYS A 161 -9.42 20.40 3.80
C LYS A 161 -9.34 20.61 5.32
N MET A 162 -8.17 20.41 5.94
CA MET A 162 -7.92 20.67 7.36
C MET A 162 -7.64 22.15 7.66
N GLU A 163 -7.14 22.92 6.68
CA GLU A 163 -6.92 24.38 6.82
C GLU A 163 -8.19 25.22 6.54
N GLN A 164 -9.17 24.67 5.83
CA GLN A 164 -10.40 25.38 5.47
C GLN A 164 -11.57 25.18 6.45
N LYS A 165 -11.30 24.84 7.71
CA LYS A 165 -12.31 25.04 8.76
C LYS A 165 -12.21 26.51 9.21
N PRO A 166 -13.14 27.40 8.84
CA PRO A 166 -13.13 28.74 9.40
C PRO A 166 -13.32 28.63 10.91
N GLU A 167 -12.28 29.02 11.64
CA GLU A 167 -12.33 29.48 13.02
C GLU A 167 -13.16 30.76 13.03
N ASN A 168 -14.49 30.61 13.00
CA ASN A 168 -15.49 31.58 13.46
C ASN A 168 -16.88 30.97 13.21
N VAL A 169 -17.34 30.20 14.21
CA VAL A 169 -18.77 30.02 14.45
C VAL A 169 -19.07 30.89 15.68
N PRO A 170 -19.94 31.92 15.59
CA PRO A 170 -20.42 32.63 16.77
C PRO A 170 -21.22 31.72 17.71
#